data_AF-A0A1N6EJ95-F1
#
_entry.id   AF-A0A1N6EJ95-F1
#
_cell.length_a   1.000
_cell.length_b   1.000
_cell.length_c   1.000
_cell.angle_alpha   90.00
_cell.angle_beta   90.00
_cell.angle_gamma   90.00
#
_symmetry.space_group_name_H-M   'P 1'
#
loop_
_entity.id
_entity.type
_entity.pdbx_description
1 polymer ?
#
loop_
_entity_poly.entity_id
_entity_poly.type
_entity_poly.pdbx_seq_one_letter_code
_entity_poly.pdbx_strand_id
1 'polypeptide(L)'
;MGLGISSCSDDRVFEEFKALPTQNWAMEDSLHFDLSAVQLQDNQSLIAFRFNEEYAFSNCYVRVLSQDSTGTIIENKLINVPLFDSKTGEPLGDGFGSTYTFYDSLPFQLPNHTKKVTLLQYMRQNQLPGIEAVGLKILQ
;
A
#
# COMPACT_ATOMS: atom_id res chain seq x y z
N MET A 1 -8.34 21.18 33.80
CA MET A 1 -8.54 21.23 32.35
C MET A 1 -7.97 19.93 31.80
N GLY A 2 -8.81 18.94 31.57
CA GLY A 2 -8.39 17.57 31.25
C GLY A 2 -7.91 17.47 29.80
N LEU A 3 -6.70 16.95 29.61
CA LEU A 3 -6.17 16.53 28.33
C LEU A 3 -6.95 15.28 27.89
N GLY A 4 -7.84 15.43 26.92
CA GLY A 4 -8.47 14.31 26.23
C GLY A 4 -7.51 13.79 25.16
N ILE A 5 -6.87 12.65 25.41
CA ILE A 5 -6.28 11.84 24.35
C ILE A 5 -7.43 11.14 23.62
N SER A 6 -7.96 11.79 22.59
CA SER A 6 -8.86 11.13 21.64
C SER A 6 -8.04 10.09 20.88
N SER A 7 -8.13 8.83 21.32
CA SER A 7 -7.62 7.68 20.59
C SER A 7 -8.50 7.45 19.36
N CYS A 8 -8.28 8.22 18.29
CA CYS A 8 -8.87 7.94 16.97
C CYS A 8 -8.11 6.78 16.32
N SER A 9 -8.50 5.54 16.61
CA SER A 9 -8.03 4.38 15.84
C SER A 9 -9.06 3.25 15.74
N ASP A 10 -10.36 3.59 15.75
CA ASP A 10 -11.44 2.58 15.77
C ASP A 10 -12.01 2.20 14.39
N ASP A 11 -11.67 2.91 13.29
CA ASP A 11 -12.23 2.61 11.95
C ASP A 11 -11.31 1.70 11.11
N ARG A 12 -10.57 0.75 11.72
CA ARG A 12 -9.60 -0.11 11.02
C ARG A 12 -10.01 -1.58 11.05
N VAL A 13 -10.33 -2.13 9.88
CA VAL A 13 -10.70 -3.55 9.71
C VAL A 13 -9.48 -4.42 9.39
N PHE A 14 -8.53 -3.89 8.62
CA PHE A 14 -7.30 -4.60 8.25
C PHE A 14 -6.17 -3.59 8.07
N GLU A 15 -4.96 -3.97 8.51
CA GLU A 15 -3.73 -3.25 8.17
C GLU A 15 -2.55 -4.18 8.30
N GLU A 16 -1.80 -4.31 7.21
CA GLU A 16 -0.58 -5.10 7.19
C GLU A 16 0.46 -4.41 6.31
N PHE A 17 1.73 -4.48 6.72
CA PHE A 17 2.88 -4.10 5.91
C PHE A 17 3.73 -5.32 5.61
N LYS A 18 4.14 -5.46 4.35
CA LYS A 18 5.16 -6.42 3.93
C LYS A 18 6.49 -5.69 3.84
N ALA A 19 7.38 -5.99 4.77
CA ALA A 19 8.75 -5.48 4.76
C ALA A 19 9.55 -6.11 3.62
N LEU A 20 10.40 -5.30 2.99
CA LEU A 20 11.37 -5.70 1.98
C LEU A 20 12.76 -5.64 2.64
N PRO A 21 13.34 -6.76 3.10
CA PRO A 21 14.53 -6.76 3.95
C PRO A 21 15.76 -6.06 3.34
N THR A 22 15.86 -6.06 2.02
CA THR A 22 16.93 -5.39 1.27
C THR A 22 16.62 -3.94 0.90
N GLN A 23 15.51 -3.38 1.42
CA GLN A 23 15.00 -2.05 1.09
C GLN A 23 14.89 -1.83 -0.42
N ASN A 24 14.42 -2.87 -1.10
CA ASN A 24 14.34 -2.92 -2.54
C ASN A 24 13.15 -3.78 -2.93
N TRP A 25 12.30 -3.27 -3.81
CA TRP A 25 11.20 -4.04 -4.37
C TRP A 25 11.56 -4.55 -5.78
N ALA A 26 11.88 -5.84 -5.89
CA ALA A 26 12.18 -6.44 -7.17
C ALA A 26 10.90 -6.63 -8.02
N MET A 27 11.04 -6.68 -9.35
CA MET A 27 9.91 -6.88 -10.26
C MET A 27 9.25 -8.25 -10.07
N GLU A 28 10.03 -9.23 -9.64
CA GLU A 28 9.60 -10.61 -9.41
C GLU A 28 8.95 -10.79 -8.02
N ASP A 29 9.09 -9.81 -7.13
CA ASP A 29 8.55 -9.88 -5.77
C ASP A 29 7.06 -9.54 -5.75
N SER A 30 6.24 -10.54 -5.42
CA SER A 30 4.81 -10.37 -5.19
C SER A 30 4.48 -10.28 -3.70
N LEU A 31 3.83 -9.19 -3.30
CA LEU A 31 3.43 -8.96 -1.91
C LEU A 31 1.98 -9.40 -1.70
N HIS A 32 1.77 -10.36 -0.82
CA HIS A 32 0.47 -11.03 -0.64
C HIS A 32 -0.19 -10.70 0.69
N PHE A 33 -1.41 -10.19 0.64
CA PHE A 33 -2.23 -9.84 1.79
C PHE A 33 -3.40 -10.82 1.90
N ASP A 34 -3.52 -11.48 3.04
CA ASP A 34 -4.58 -12.43 3.32
C ASP A 34 -5.79 -11.71 3.91
N LEU A 35 -6.89 -11.71 3.16
CA LEU A 35 -8.17 -11.12 3.54
C LEU A 35 -9.23 -12.18 3.83
N SER A 36 -8.83 -13.44 4.05
CA SER A 36 -9.76 -14.55 4.28
C SER A 36 -10.70 -14.31 5.47
N ALA A 37 -10.17 -13.72 6.54
CA ALA A 37 -10.91 -13.32 7.74
C ALA A 37 -11.61 -11.95 7.66
N VAL A 38 -11.39 -11.19 6.58
CA VAL A 38 -11.93 -9.84 6.40
C VAL A 38 -13.28 -9.91 5.67
N GLN A 39 -14.25 -9.13 6.16
CA GLN A 39 -15.55 -8.94 5.53
C GLN A 39 -15.57 -7.57 4.85
N LEU A 40 -15.55 -7.59 3.52
CA LEU A 40 -15.58 -6.38 2.70
C LEU A 40 -17.03 -5.96 2.44
N GLN A 41 -17.39 -4.75 2.84
CA GLN A 41 -18.71 -4.14 2.68
C GLN A 41 -18.53 -2.65 2.34
N ASP A 42 -18.26 -2.34 1.07
CA ASP A 42 -18.04 -0.97 0.55
C ASP A 42 -16.93 -0.17 1.27
N ASN A 43 -16.00 -0.89 1.92
CA ASN A 43 -14.90 -0.32 2.68
C ASN A 43 -13.95 0.51 1.82
N GLN A 44 -13.42 1.61 2.38
CA GLN A 44 -12.31 2.33 1.77
C GLN A 44 -11.01 1.56 1.98
N SER A 45 -10.32 1.24 0.89
CA SER A 45 -9.02 0.59 0.91
C SER A 45 -7.92 1.60 0.57
N LEU A 46 -6.79 1.51 1.27
CA LEU A 46 -5.61 2.33 1.06
C LEU A 46 -4.41 1.43 0.79
N ILE A 47 -3.55 1.87 -0.12
CA ILE A 47 -2.20 1.34 -0.27
C ILE A 47 -1.25 2.21 0.55
N ALA A 48 -0.28 1.58 1.19
CA ALA A 48 0.72 2.28 1.97
C ALA A 48 2.12 1.97 1.45
N PHE A 49 3.01 2.94 1.54
CA PHE A 49 4.42 2.78 1.24
C PHE A 49 5.24 3.26 2.42
N ARG A 50 6.25 2.48 2.80
CA ARG A 50 7.39 2.96 3.58
C ARG A 50 8.58 3.03 2.65
N PHE A 51 9.16 4.22 2.52
CA PHE A 51 10.23 4.47 1.57
C PHE A 51 11.20 5.53 2.09
N ASN A 52 12.35 5.65 1.44
CA ASN A 52 13.36 6.66 1.73
C ASN A 52 13.84 7.35 0.45
N GLU A 53 14.76 8.31 0.62
CA GLU A 53 15.29 9.14 -0.46
C GLU A 53 16.10 8.38 -1.53
N GLU A 54 16.46 7.11 -1.31
CA GLU A 54 17.07 6.28 -2.36
C GLU A 54 16.08 5.94 -3.49
N TYR A 55 14.77 6.06 -3.24
CA TYR A 55 13.76 5.90 -4.28
C TYR A 55 13.76 7.09 -5.24
N ALA A 56 14.24 6.85 -6.46
CA ALA A 56 14.56 7.92 -7.42
C ALA A 56 13.37 8.44 -8.26
N PHE A 57 12.14 7.98 -8.02
CA PHE A 57 10.98 8.34 -8.84
C PHE A 57 9.95 9.14 -8.04
N SER A 58 9.19 10.01 -8.72
CA SER A 58 8.13 10.77 -8.05
C SER A 58 6.92 9.93 -7.68
N ASN A 59 6.71 8.81 -8.37
CA ASN A 59 5.55 7.95 -8.21
C ASN A 59 5.92 6.47 -8.38
N CYS A 60 5.06 5.58 -7.91
CA CYS A 60 5.17 4.13 -8.10
C CYS A 60 3.91 3.60 -8.78
N TYR A 61 4.09 2.92 -9.92
CA TYR A 61 3.02 2.17 -10.56
C TYR A 61 2.91 0.79 -9.90
N VAL A 62 1.71 0.45 -9.43
CA VAL A 62 1.45 -0.82 -8.74
C VAL A 62 0.32 -1.55 -9.42
N ARG A 63 0.53 -2.84 -9.71
CA ARG A 63 -0.54 -3.74 -10.11
C ARG A 63 -1.16 -4.35 -8.85
N VAL A 64 -2.47 -4.19 -8.72
CA VAL A 64 -3.29 -4.73 -7.63
C VAL A 64 -4.14 -5.87 -8.21
N LEU A 65 -3.91 -7.08 -7.73
CA LEU A 65 -4.69 -8.26 -8.09
C LEU A 65 -5.58 -8.66 -6.92
N SER A 66 -6.88 -8.71 -7.15
CA SER A 66 -7.86 -9.23 -6.19
C SER A 66 -8.18 -10.67 -6.58
N GLN A 67 -8.11 -11.58 -5.61
CA GLN A 67 -8.38 -13.00 -5.79
C GLN A 67 -9.49 -13.46 -4.84
N ASP A 68 -10.36 -14.35 -5.31
CA ASP A 68 -11.41 -14.96 -4.50
C ASP A 68 -10.90 -16.15 -3.67
N SER A 69 -11.81 -16.85 -2.97
CA SER A 69 -11.47 -18.03 -2.15
C SER A 69 -10.96 -19.23 -2.94
N THR A 70 -11.18 -19.27 -4.26
CA THR A 70 -10.67 -20.31 -5.17
C THR A 70 -9.28 -19.98 -5.71
N GLY A 71 -8.79 -18.76 -5.46
CA GLY A 71 -7.56 -18.23 -6.02
C GLY A 71 -7.73 -17.59 -7.41
N THR A 72 -8.96 -17.53 -7.93
CA THR A 72 -9.27 -16.92 -9.23
C THR A 72 -9.06 -15.41 -9.14
N ILE A 73 -8.36 -14.82 -10.11
CA ILE A 73 -8.23 -13.37 -10.22
C ILE A 73 -9.57 -12.81 -10.72
N ILE A 74 -10.24 -12.10 -9.83
CA ILE A 74 -11.55 -11.47 -10.06
C ILE A 74 -11.40 -10.00 -10.45
N GLU A 75 -10.26 -9.39 -10.12
CA GLU A 75 -9.93 -8.03 -10.53
C GLU A 75 -8.43 -7.85 -10.69
N ASN A 76 -8.03 -7.03 -11.66
CA ASN A 76 -6.66 -6.66 -11.95
C ASN A 76 -6.62 -5.18 -12.34
N LYS A 77 -6.02 -4.33 -11.48
CA LYS A 77 -5.93 -2.89 -11.68
C LYS A 77 -4.48 -2.44 -11.68
N LEU A 78 -4.17 -1.43 -12.48
CA LEU A 78 -2.91 -0.69 -12.41
C LEU A 78 -3.21 0.68 -11.81
N ILE A 79 -2.53 1.02 -10.72
CA ILE A 79 -2.65 2.32 -10.04
C ILE A 79 -1.34 3.08 -10.11
N ASN A 80 -1.46 4.40 -9.97
CA ASN A 80 -0.34 5.31 -9.84
C ASN A 80 -0.35 5.88 -8.41
N VAL A 81 0.72 5.65 -7.64
CA VAL A 81 0.85 6.15 -6.27
C VAL A 81 1.92 7.23 -6.25
N PRO A 82 1.59 8.52 -6.04
CA PRO A 82 2.59 9.56 -5.89
C PRO A 82 3.31 9.38 -4.55
N LEU A 83 4.65 9.30 -4.57
CA LEU A 83 5.47 9.20 -3.35
C LEU A 83 6.21 10.51 -3.05
N PHE A 84 6.39 11.37 -4.06
CA PHE A 84 6.98 12.70 -3.92
C PHE A 84 6.09 13.72 -4.64
N ASP A 85 6.07 14.95 -4.12
CA ASP A 85 5.40 16.06 -4.80
C ASP A 85 6.09 16.34 -6.16
N SER A 86 5.30 16.38 -7.23
CA SER A 86 5.81 16.50 -8.59
C SER A 86 6.51 17.83 -8.91
N LYS A 87 6.34 18.86 -8.06
CA LYS A 87 6.86 20.21 -8.26
C LYS A 87 8.05 20.48 -7.34
N THR A 88 7.93 20.15 -6.06
CA THR A 88 8.97 20.42 -5.06
C THR A 88 9.97 19.28 -4.93
N GLY A 89 9.56 18.05 -5.27
CA GLY A 89 10.34 16.85 -5.01
C GLY A 89 10.38 16.46 -3.53
N GLU A 90 9.55 17.09 -2.68
CA GLU A 90 9.45 16.72 -1.28
C GLU A 90 8.73 15.37 -1.14
N PRO A 91 9.21 14.46 -0.26
CA PRO A 91 8.54 13.19 0.00
C PRO A 91 7.16 13.41 0.62
N LEU A 92 6.18 12.62 0.19
CA LEU A 92 4.84 12.63 0.74
C LEU A 92 4.75 11.70 1.95
N GLY A 93 3.85 12.01 2.89
CA GLY A 93 3.62 11.23 4.09
C GLY A 93 4.41 11.71 5.31
N ASP A 94 4.36 10.93 6.38
CA ASP A 94 4.95 11.25 7.68
C ASP A 94 6.14 10.34 7.98
N GLY A 95 7.18 10.88 8.59
CA GLY A 95 8.43 10.17 8.77
C GLY A 95 9.37 10.78 9.80
N PHE A 96 10.40 10.02 10.17
CA PHE A 96 11.50 10.50 11.00
C PHE A 96 12.83 10.06 10.37
N GLY A 97 13.79 10.98 10.30
CA GLY A 97 15.04 10.76 9.58
C GLY A 97 14.79 10.67 8.08
N SER A 98 15.36 9.65 7.43
CA SER A 98 15.26 9.44 5.98
C SER A 98 14.09 8.56 5.54
N THR A 99 13.27 8.06 6.48
CA THR A 99 12.19 7.13 6.20
C THR A 99 10.83 7.82 6.31
N TYR A 100 9.99 7.64 5.30
CA TYR A 100 8.65 8.21 5.17
C TYR A 100 7.62 7.09 5.03
N THR A 101 6.46 7.28 5.64
CA THR A 101 5.29 6.41 5.48
C THR A 101 4.15 7.21 4.88
N PHE A 102 3.72 6.81 3.70
CA PHE A 102 2.63 7.45 2.96
C PHE A 102 1.47 6.48 2.77
N TYR A 103 0.25 6.99 2.86
CA TYR A 103 -0.98 6.26 2.56
C TYR A 103 -1.71 6.96 1.43
N ASP A 104 -2.14 6.21 0.43
CA ASP A 104 -2.97 6.70 -0.67
C ASP A 104 -4.23 5.85 -0.81
N SER A 105 -5.34 6.48 -1.17
CA SER A 105 -6.60 5.76 -1.36
C SER A 105 -6.56 4.98 -2.66
N LEU A 106 -7.00 3.72 -2.63
CA LEU A 106 -7.25 3.01 -3.87
C LEU A 106 -8.40 3.72 -4.63
N PRO A 107 -8.24 4.00 -5.94
CA PRO A 107 -9.26 4.71 -6.72
C PRO A 107 -10.44 3.79 -7.11
N PHE A 108 -10.59 2.66 -6.43
CA PHE A 108 -11.63 1.66 -6.61
C PHE A 108 -11.86 0.92 -5.29
N GLN A 109 -13.03 0.32 -5.13
CA GLN A 109 -13.34 -0.58 -4.02
C GLN A 109 -12.91 -2.00 -4.38
N LEU A 110 -12.35 -2.72 -3.41
CA LEU A 110 -12.09 -4.14 -3.57
C LEU A 110 -13.43 -4.89 -3.68
N PRO A 111 -13.59 -5.84 -4.61
CA PRO A 111 -14.81 -6.66 -4.69
C PRO A 111 -15.07 -7.38 -3.36
N ASN A 112 -16.34 -7.46 -2.93
CA ASN A 112 -16.71 -8.02 -1.61
C ASN A 112 -16.25 -9.47 -1.37
N HIS A 113 -16.03 -10.24 -2.43
CA HIS A 113 -15.58 -11.63 -2.39
C HIS A 113 -14.06 -11.79 -2.46
N THR A 114 -13.30 -10.69 -2.41
CA THR A 114 -11.83 -10.73 -2.35
C THR A 114 -11.37 -11.39 -1.05
N LYS A 115 -10.50 -12.39 -1.17
CA LYS A 115 -9.88 -13.13 -0.07
C LYS A 115 -8.36 -13.02 -0.05
N LYS A 116 -7.77 -12.55 -1.15
CA LYS A 116 -6.35 -12.24 -1.21
C LYS A 116 -6.14 -11.04 -2.13
N VAL A 117 -5.26 -10.13 -1.70
CA VAL A 117 -4.74 -9.07 -2.55
C VAL A 117 -3.26 -9.35 -2.82
N THR A 118 -2.86 -9.24 -4.07
CA THR A 118 -1.44 -9.30 -4.45
C THR A 118 -1.02 -7.97 -5.06
N LEU A 119 0.03 -7.37 -4.52
CA LEU A 119 0.66 -6.17 -5.05
C LEU A 119 1.96 -6.53 -5.77
N LEU A 120 2.15 -5.94 -6.94
CA LEU A 120 3.35 -6.08 -7.77
C LEU A 120 3.80 -4.70 -8.23
N GLN A 121 5.09 -4.42 -8.20
CA GLN A 121 5.62 -3.20 -8.79
C GLN A 121 5.60 -3.30 -10.32
N TYR A 122 5.32 -2.18 -10.99
CA TYR A 122 5.17 -2.11 -12.45
C TYR A 122 5.95 -0.94 -13.06
N MET A 123 7.15 -0.65 -12.53
CA MET A 123 7.94 0.55 -12.83
C MET A 123 8.92 0.44 -14.01
N ARG A 124 8.90 -0.66 -14.79
CA ARG A 124 9.90 -1.00 -15.84
C ARG A 124 11.35 -1.14 -15.35
N GLN A 125 11.59 -0.95 -14.05
CA GLN A 125 12.86 -1.22 -13.40
C GLN A 125 12.81 -2.62 -12.79
N ASN A 126 13.93 -3.34 -12.85
CA ASN A 126 14.04 -4.65 -12.21
C ASN A 126 13.98 -4.53 -10.68
N GLN A 127 14.41 -3.39 -10.15
CA GLN A 127 14.56 -3.13 -8.73
C GLN A 127 14.16 -1.68 -8.42
N LEU A 128 13.53 -1.50 -7.28
CA LEU A 128 13.14 -0.20 -6.74
C LEU A 128 13.84 -0.01 -5.38
N PRO A 129 15.11 0.43 -5.37
CA PRO A 129 15.81 0.76 -4.13
C PRO A 129 15.07 1.88 -3.38
N GLY A 130 15.20 1.86 -2.06
CA GLY A 130 14.54 2.82 -1.17
C GLY A 130 13.08 2.49 -0.85
N ILE A 131 12.49 1.44 -1.44
CA ILE A 131 11.19 0.91 -0.96
C ILE A 131 11.45 -0.09 0.16
N GLU A 132 11.09 0.30 1.38
CA GLU A 132 11.35 -0.47 2.61
C GLU A 132 10.20 -1.43 2.95
N ALA A 133 8.96 -1.00 2.69
CA ALA A 133 7.78 -1.83 2.88
C ALA A 133 6.60 -1.31 2.05
N VAL A 134 5.66 -2.20 1.73
CA VAL A 134 4.38 -1.83 1.12
C VAL A 134 3.27 -2.43 1.96
N GLY A 135 2.21 -1.66 2.18
CA GLY A 135 1.09 -2.05 3.01
C GLY A 135 -0.25 -1.97 2.30
N LEU A 136 -1.21 -2.66 2.88
CA LEU A 136 -2.62 -2.58 2.55
C LEU A 136 -3.38 -2.28 3.84
N LYS A 137 -4.24 -1.27 3.80
CA LYS A 137 -5.12 -0.88 4.90
C LYS A 137 -6.56 -0.85 4.41
N ILE A 138 -7.47 -1.37 5.21
CA ILE A 138 -8.91 -1.37 4.94
C ILE A 138 -9.58 -0.71 6.13
N LEU A 139 -10.25 0.39 5.85
CA LEU A 139 -11.04 1.13 6.83
C LEU A 139 -12.45 0.56 6.92
N GLN A 140 -13.10 0.75 8.06
CA GLN A 140 -14.49 0.33 8.26
C GLN A 140 -15.44 1.12 7.36
#